data_AF-A0A2P5BZQ3-F1
#
_entry.id   AF-A0A2P5BZQ3-F1
#
_cell.length_a   1.000
_cell.length_b   1.000
_cell.length_c   1.000
_cell.angle_alpha   90.00
_cell.angle_beta   90.00
_cell.angle_gamma   90.00
#
_symmetry.space_group_name_H-M   'P 1'
#
loop_
_entity.id
_entity.type
_entity.pdbx_description
1 polymer ?
#
loop_
_entity_poly.entity_id
_entity_poly.type
_entity_poly.pdbx_seq_one_letter_code
_entity_poly.pdbx_strand_id
1 'polypeptide(L)'
;MASRARIASYKVCWVNGCFGADVIAVKAIKDGVHTLSMSSGGGSPDYFEDNIAIAAFAATAHGILVLVSAGNNGPHRQSLSNVAPWMATVAAGTIDRGFPVVFI
;
A
#
# COMPACT_ATOMS: atom_id res chain seq x y z
N MET A 1 10.84 3.44 -9.66
CA MET A 1 10.33 3.87 -11.00
C MET A 1 10.87 2.92 -12.04
N ALA A 2 10.02 2.39 -12.93
CA ALA A 2 10.44 1.44 -13.98
C ALA A 2 9.54 1.61 -15.22
N SER A 3 9.98 2.43 -16.19
CA SER A 3 9.18 2.80 -17.38
C SER A 3 8.92 1.65 -18.36
N ARG A 4 9.66 0.53 -18.24
CA ARG A 4 9.49 -0.67 -19.07
C ARG A 4 8.77 -1.81 -18.35
N ALA A 5 8.32 -1.60 -17.11
CA ALA A 5 7.59 -2.61 -16.36
C ALA A 5 6.21 -2.87 -16.98
N ARG A 6 5.73 -4.11 -16.88
CA ARG A 6 4.35 -4.45 -17.21
C ARG A 6 3.45 -4.14 -16.02
N ILE A 7 2.25 -3.62 -16.28
CA ILE A 7 1.28 -3.25 -15.26
C ILE A 7 0.14 -4.25 -15.29
N ALA A 8 -0.16 -4.84 -14.12
CA ALA A 8 -1.40 -5.55 -13.86
C ALA A 8 -2.21 -4.74 -12.84
N SER A 9 -3.44 -4.37 -13.20
CA SER A 9 -4.30 -3.55 -12.35
C SER A 9 -5.37 -4.39 -11.67
N TYR A 10 -5.42 -4.34 -10.34
CA TYR A 10 -6.43 -5.01 -9.54
C TYR A 10 -7.31 -3.98 -8.84
N LYS A 11 -8.59 -3.89 -9.23
CA LYS A 11 -9.52 -2.93 -8.65
C LYS A 11 -10.16 -3.52 -7.40
N VAL A 12 -9.95 -2.87 -6.25
CA VAL A 12 -10.58 -3.25 -4.97
C VAL A 12 -11.27 -2.13 -4.23
N CYS A 13 -10.98 -0.89 -4.63
CA CYS A 13 -11.62 0.28 -4.06
C CYS A 13 -12.84 0.66 -4.89
N TRP A 14 -13.91 0.95 -4.19
CA TRP A 14 -15.17 1.45 -4.71
C TRP A 14 -15.59 2.68 -3.92
N VAL A 15 -16.74 3.27 -4.27
CA VAL A 15 -17.27 4.46 -3.59
C VAL A 15 -17.38 4.27 -2.08
N ASN A 16 -17.67 3.04 -1.63
CA ASN A 16 -17.90 2.72 -0.23
C ASN A 16 -16.64 2.24 0.51
N GLY A 17 -15.46 2.24 -0.13
CA GLY A 17 -14.21 1.80 0.48
C GLY A 17 -13.49 0.67 -0.28
N CYS A 18 -12.45 0.13 0.36
CA CYS A 18 -11.56 -0.89 -0.19
C CYS A 18 -11.63 -2.17 0.67
N PHE A 19 -12.17 -3.26 0.13
CA PHE A 19 -12.50 -4.46 0.91
C PHE A 19 -11.86 -5.76 0.38
N GLY A 20 -10.88 -5.69 -0.52
CA GLY A 20 -10.37 -6.86 -1.25
C GLY A 20 -8.85 -7.07 -1.20
N ALA A 21 -8.17 -6.64 -0.14
CA ALA A 21 -6.71 -6.75 -0.06
C ALA A 21 -6.21 -8.20 -0.16
N ASP A 22 -6.92 -9.12 0.51
CA ASP A 22 -6.75 -10.56 0.47
C ASP A 22 -6.93 -11.14 -0.95
N VAL A 23 -8.00 -10.73 -1.63
CA VAL A 23 -8.30 -11.18 -3.01
C VAL A 23 -7.19 -10.73 -3.98
N ILE A 24 -6.62 -9.54 -3.80
CA ILE A 24 -5.51 -9.06 -4.63
C ILE A 24 -4.28 -9.91 -4.41
N ALA A 25 -3.87 -10.16 -3.16
CA ALA A 25 -2.63 -10.90 -2.91
C ALA A 25 -2.69 -12.29 -3.56
N VAL A 26 -3.80 -13.00 -3.39
CA VAL A 26 -3.98 -14.32 -4.00
C VAL A 26 -3.92 -14.24 -5.53
N LYS A 27 -4.56 -13.23 -6.14
CA LYS A 27 -4.57 -13.09 -7.59
C LYS A 27 -3.20 -12.66 -8.14
N ALA A 28 -2.52 -11.75 -7.45
CA ALA A 28 -1.18 -11.27 -7.77
C ALA A 28 -0.15 -12.41 -7.72
N ILE A 29 -0.23 -13.28 -6.70
CA ILE A 29 0.58 -14.50 -6.61
C ILE A 29 0.32 -15.42 -7.80
N LYS A 30 -0.95 -15.69 -8.11
CA LYS A 30 -1.33 -16.56 -9.24
C LYS A 30 -0.89 -16.00 -10.59
N ASP A 31 -0.91 -14.68 -10.74
CA ASP A 31 -0.49 -14.00 -11.96
C ASP A 31 1.05 -13.83 -12.06
N GLY A 32 1.79 -14.22 -11.02
CA GLY A 32 3.25 -14.18 -11.01
C GLY A 32 3.82 -12.76 -11.02
N VAL A 33 3.19 -11.81 -10.31
CA VAL A 33 3.73 -10.46 -10.22
C VAL A 33 5.01 -10.44 -9.38
N HIS A 34 5.93 -9.54 -9.70
CA HIS A 34 7.20 -9.42 -8.96
C HIS A 34 7.13 -8.43 -7.79
N THR A 35 6.27 -7.42 -7.93
CA THR A 35 6.09 -6.35 -6.93
C THR A 35 4.62 -5.99 -6.86
N LEU A 36 4.10 -5.85 -5.66
CA LEU A 36 2.73 -5.40 -5.40
C LEU A 36 2.78 -3.99 -4.80
N SER A 37 2.13 -3.03 -5.47
CA SER A 37 2.02 -1.64 -5.00
C SER A 37 0.59 -1.34 -4.60
N MET A 38 0.37 -0.98 -3.34
CA MET A 38 -0.97 -0.69 -2.82
C MET A 38 -0.97 0.59 -1.99
N SER A 39 -1.68 1.61 -2.46
CA SER A 39 -1.86 2.89 -1.74
C SER A 39 -3.17 2.90 -0.95
N SER A 40 -3.37 1.85 -0.16
CA SER A 40 -4.54 1.67 0.71
C SER A 40 -4.05 1.30 2.10
N GLY A 41 -4.82 1.69 3.11
CA GLY A 41 -4.53 1.43 4.51
C GLY A 41 -5.78 1.68 5.33
N GLY A 42 -5.83 1.09 6.52
CA GLY A 42 -6.89 1.31 7.49
C GLY A 42 -6.30 1.63 8.85
N GLY A 43 -7.05 1.28 9.91
CA GLY A 43 -6.45 1.18 11.25
C GLY A 43 -5.33 0.14 11.27
N SER A 44 -4.60 0.12 12.38
CA SER A 44 -3.51 -0.85 12.63
C SER A 44 -3.91 -1.78 13.78
N PRO A 45 -4.88 -2.69 13.60
CA PRO A 45 -5.16 -3.74 14.58
C PRO A 45 -3.99 -4.75 14.61
N ASP A 46 -4.09 -5.77 15.46
CA ASP A 46 -3.09 -6.83 15.48
C ASP A 46 -2.99 -7.53 14.11
N TYR A 47 -1.79 -8.03 13.77
CA TYR A 47 -1.48 -8.51 12.41
C TYR A 47 -2.39 -9.63 11.89
N PHE A 48 -2.96 -10.43 12.78
CA PHE A 48 -3.86 -11.54 12.44
C PHE A 48 -5.32 -11.09 12.25
N GLU A 49 -5.64 -9.82 12.54
CA GLU A 49 -6.94 -9.19 12.27
C GLU A 49 -6.85 -8.17 11.13
N ASP A 50 -5.64 -7.77 10.74
CA ASP A 50 -5.40 -6.88 9.61
C ASP A 50 -5.34 -7.67 8.28
N ASN A 51 -6.42 -7.61 7.50
CA ASN A 51 -6.50 -8.22 6.18
C ASN A 51 -5.37 -7.78 5.23
N ILE A 52 -4.88 -6.54 5.34
CA ILE A 52 -3.74 -6.06 4.54
C ILE A 52 -2.46 -6.76 4.99
N ALA A 53 -2.23 -6.86 6.30
CA ALA A 53 -1.06 -7.54 6.84
C ALA A 53 -1.04 -9.03 6.45
N ILE A 54 -2.17 -9.73 6.56
CA ILE A 54 -2.30 -11.15 6.17
C ILE A 54 -2.05 -11.33 4.68
N ALA A 55 -2.68 -10.50 3.84
CA ALA A 55 -2.52 -10.54 2.40
C ALA A 55 -1.06 -10.27 1.99
N ALA A 56 -0.43 -9.27 2.62
CA ALA A 56 0.97 -8.94 2.39
C ALA A 56 1.89 -10.07 2.84
N PHE A 57 1.61 -10.73 3.97
CA PHE A 57 2.41 -11.86 4.44
C PHE A 57 2.40 -13.00 3.41
N ALA A 58 1.22 -13.34 2.88
CA ALA A 58 1.09 -14.35 1.85
C ALA A 58 1.90 -13.97 0.58
N ALA A 59 1.77 -12.74 0.10
CA ALA A 59 2.53 -12.28 -1.07
C ALA A 59 4.06 -12.31 -0.82
N THR A 60 4.51 -11.81 0.33
CA THR A 60 5.94 -11.82 0.70
C THR A 60 6.48 -13.24 0.87
N ALA A 61 5.70 -14.18 1.40
CA ALA A 61 6.06 -15.60 1.47
C ALA A 61 6.25 -16.24 0.09
N HIS A 62 5.62 -15.69 -0.95
CA HIS A 62 5.81 -16.07 -2.35
C HIS A 62 6.89 -15.24 -3.08
N GLY A 63 7.71 -14.48 -2.35
CA GLY A 63 8.82 -13.70 -2.91
C GLY A 63 8.40 -12.39 -3.58
N ILE A 64 7.17 -11.92 -3.34
CA ILE A 64 6.65 -10.68 -3.91
C ILE A 64 6.89 -9.54 -2.92
N LEU A 65 7.62 -8.50 -3.34
CA LEU A 65 7.79 -7.30 -2.52
C LEU A 65 6.48 -6.51 -2.46
N VAL A 66 5.97 -6.27 -1.25
CA VAL A 66 4.73 -5.50 -1.02
C VAL A 66 5.06 -4.09 -0.54
N LEU A 67 4.67 -3.10 -1.34
CA LEU A 67 4.85 -1.68 -1.08
C LEU A 67 3.50 -1.06 -0.67
N VAL A 68 3.48 -0.38 0.47
CA VAL A 68 2.26 0.22 1.04
C VAL A 68 2.50 1.65 1.52
N SER A 69 1.45 2.47 1.54
CA SER A 69 1.56 3.82 2.12
C SER A 69 1.49 3.79 3.64
N ALA A 70 2.20 4.73 4.28
CA ALA A 70 2.17 4.96 5.72
C ALA A 70 0.85 5.55 6.24
N GLY A 71 -0.03 6.01 5.34
CA GLY A 71 -1.24 6.75 5.69
C GLY A 71 -1.01 8.27 5.79
N ASN A 72 -2.11 9.02 5.88
CA ASN A 72 -2.12 10.49 5.86
C ASN A 72 -2.61 11.10 7.19
N ASN A 73 -2.67 10.30 8.26
CA ASN A 73 -3.22 10.69 9.56
C ASN A 73 -2.19 11.36 10.50
N GLY A 74 -1.02 11.72 9.99
CA GLY A 74 -0.04 12.51 10.73
C GLY A 74 -0.57 13.90 11.11
N PRO A 75 0.18 14.69 11.91
CA PRO A 75 1.59 14.49 12.28
C PRO A 75 1.81 13.88 13.67
N HIS A 76 0.76 13.44 14.36
CA HIS A 76 0.87 12.90 15.72
C HIS A 76 1.67 11.58 15.75
N ARG A 77 2.29 11.29 16.89
CA ARG A 77 2.99 10.01 17.07
C ARG A 77 2.00 8.86 16.94
N GLN A 78 2.49 7.71 16.48
CA GLN A 78 1.72 6.46 16.32
C GLN A 78 0.51 6.58 15.36
N SER A 79 0.58 7.49 14.38
CA SER A 79 -0.45 7.64 13.34
C SER A 79 -0.23 6.80 12.08
N LEU A 80 0.74 5.87 12.10
CA LEU A 80 1.09 5.04 10.95
C LEU A 80 0.04 3.94 10.73
N SER A 81 -0.35 3.77 9.48
CA SER A 81 -1.03 2.57 8.98
C SER A 81 0.00 1.58 8.41
N ASN A 82 -0.42 0.32 8.24
CA ASN A 82 0.36 -0.72 7.57
C ASN A 82 1.73 -0.96 8.23
N VAL A 83 1.72 -1.37 9.51
CA VAL A 83 2.95 -1.44 10.34
C VAL A 83 3.62 -2.83 10.35
N ALA A 84 3.09 -3.80 9.60
CA ALA A 84 3.63 -5.15 9.61
C ALA A 84 5.07 -5.22 9.04
N PRO A 85 5.97 -6.01 9.63
CA PRO A 85 7.39 -5.98 9.33
C PRO A 85 7.77 -6.53 7.94
N TRP A 86 6.88 -7.30 7.31
CA TRP A 86 7.06 -7.83 5.96
C TRP A 86 6.57 -6.88 4.85
N MET A 87 6.12 -5.68 5.21
CA MET A 87 5.71 -4.63 4.28
C MET A 87 6.76 -3.53 4.18
N ALA A 88 6.94 -3.01 2.97
CA ALA A 88 7.70 -1.80 2.74
C ALA A 88 6.77 -0.58 2.84
N THR A 89 6.67 -0.02 4.04
CA THR A 89 5.78 1.11 4.36
C THR A 89 6.44 2.44 4.02
N VAL A 90 5.81 3.22 3.15
CA VAL A 90 6.39 4.41 2.53
C VAL A 90 5.74 5.70 3.06
N ALA A 91 6.56 6.59 3.60
CA ALA A 91 6.16 7.94 4.01
C ALA A 91 6.16 8.93 2.82
N ALA A 92 5.44 10.05 2.98
CA ALA A 92 5.43 11.13 2.01
C ALA A 92 6.47 12.21 2.38
N GLY A 93 7.23 12.66 1.40
CA GLY A 93 8.15 13.79 1.50
C GLY A 93 7.92 14.79 0.37
N THR A 94 8.42 16.01 0.53
CA THR A 94 8.35 17.04 -0.51
C THR A 94 9.53 16.93 -1.49
N ILE A 95 9.35 17.48 -2.69
CA ILE A 95 10.42 17.72 -3.66
C ILE A 95 10.70 19.22 -3.76
N ASP A 96 11.75 19.60 -4.48
CA ASP A 96 12.17 20.99 -4.71
C ASP A 96 11.13 21.85 -5.46
N ARG A 97 10.30 21.23 -6.31
CA ARG A 97 9.22 21.91 -7.04
C ARG A 97 8.02 22.22 -6.14
N GLY A 98 7.66 23.51 -6.04
CA GLY A 98 6.43 24.00 -5.40
C GLY A 98 5.50 24.74 -6.37
N PHE A 99 4.22 24.88 -6.00
CA PHE A 99 3.20 25.64 -6.75
C PHE A 99 2.67 26.79 -5.87
N PRO A 100 3.39 27.92 -5.75
CA PRO A 100 2.95 29.05 -4.95
C PRO A 100 1.73 29.72 -5.60
N VAL A 101 0.69 29.97 -4.81
CA VAL A 101 -0.44 30.82 -5.21
C VAL A 101 -0.14 32.23 -4.73
N VAL A 102 -0.02 33.17 -5.65
CA VAL A 102 0.08 34.60 -5.34
C VAL A 102 -1.33 35.17 -5.30
N PHE A 103 -1.78 35.60 -4.12
CA PHE A 103 -2.98 36.42 -4.01
C PHE A 103 -2.60 37.86 -4.36
N ILE A 104 -3.23 38.40 -5.40
CA ILE A 104 -3.10 39.79 -5.85
C ILE A 104 -4.21 40.64 -5.23
#